data_AF-A0A412EY13-F1
#
_entry.id   AF-A0A412EY13-F1
#
_cell.length_a   1.000
_cell.length_b   1.000
_cell.length_c   1.000
_cell.angle_alpha   90.00
_cell.angle_beta   90.00
_cell.angle_gamma   90.00
#
_symmetry.space_group_name_H-M   'P 1'
#
loop_
_entity.id
_entity.type
_entity.pdbx_description
1 polymer ?
#
loop_
_entity_poly.entity_id
_entity_poly.type
_entity_poly.pdbx_seq_one_letter_code
_entity_poly.pdbx_strand_id
1 'polypeptide(L)'
;MKKIFLSLILILIGVSTLSGCTKDEILNHYNNVVQSAGSIELTGKLSLQGKKEKGIDDYTGSYQADYENFSNTEYLFGGTSIKRKAGKDISVTCTLEVSSGTAKVFWISGADEAVTLLETTGTYSDTITLPDGGNYIGIECEDFTGKIEMNIE
;
A
#
# COMPACT_ATOMS: atom_id res chain seq x y z
N MET A 1 59.93 -15.21 -8.23
CA MET A 1 58.79 -15.56 -9.11
C MET A 1 57.60 -16.20 -8.36
N LYS A 2 57.76 -17.21 -7.50
CA LYS A 2 56.62 -17.89 -6.83
C LYS A 2 55.75 -17.00 -5.91
N LYS A 3 56.33 -16.02 -5.19
CA LYS A 3 55.58 -15.14 -4.26
C LYS A 3 54.71 -14.08 -4.96
N ILE A 4 55.14 -13.58 -6.12
CA ILE A 4 54.40 -12.58 -6.92
C ILE A 4 53.19 -13.24 -7.59
N PHE A 5 53.36 -14.48 -8.08
CA PHE A 5 52.25 -15.26 -8.65
C PHE A 5 51.14 -15.56 -7.63
N LEU A 6 51.52 -15.89 -6.39
CA LEU A 6 50.54 -16.17 -5.32
C LEU A 6 49.75 -14.91 -4.92
N SER A 7 50.43 -13.75 -4.87
CA SER A 7 49.77 -12.47 -4.60
C SER A 7 48.81 -12.07 -5.72
N LEU A 8 49.17 -12.31 -6.98
CA LEU A 8 48.30 -12.02 -8.12
C LEU A 8 47.05 -12.91 -8.12
N ILE A 9 47.19 -14.19 -7.75
CA ILE A 9 46.08 -15.15 -7.63
C ILE A 9 45.14 -14.75 -6.48
N LEU A 10 45.67 -14.32 -5.33
CA LEU A 10 44.84 -13.81 -4.22
C LEU A 10 44.09 -12.53 -4.58
N ILE A 11 44.71 -11.62 -5.34
CA ILE A 11 44.04 -10.41 -5.84
C ILE A 11 42.94 -10.80 -6.84
N LEU A 12 43.20 -11.74 -7.76
CA LEU A 12 42.24 -12.20 -8.76
C LEU A 12 41.04 -12.96 -8.15
N ILE A 13 41.25 -13.70 -7.05
CA ILE A 13 40.19 -14.35 -6.26
C ILE A 13 39.45 -13.33 -5.38
N GLY A 14 40.11 -12.24 -4.98
CA GLY A 14 39.51 -11.16 -4.19
C GLY A 14 38.56 -10.25 -4.99
N VAL A 15 38.71 -10.16 -6.32
CA VAL A 15 37.78 -9.40 -7.17
C VAL A 15 36.53 -10.21 -7.55
N SER A 16 36.58 -11.54 -7.49
CA SER A 16 35.45 -12.41 -7.85
C SER A 16 34.45 -12.68 -6.72
N THR A 17 34.64 -12.09 -5.53
CA THR A 17 33.65 -12.14 -4.43
C THR A 17 32.77 -10.89 -4.33
N LEU A 18 32.97 -9.90 -5.19
CA LEU A 18 31.94 -8.90 -5.48
C LEU A 18 30.93 -9.54 -6.43
N SER A 19 30.18 -10.51 -5.91
CA SER A 19 28.95 -10.97 -6.54
C SER A 19 28.08 -9.75 -6.77
N GLY A 20 28.10 -9.24 -8.00
CA GLY A 20 27.26 -8.13 -8.41
C GLY A 20 25.83 -8.52 -8.10
N CYS A 21 25.21 -7.81 -7.17
CA CYS A 21 23.79 -7.98 -6.90
C CYS A 21 23.06 -7.89 -8.23
N THR A 22 22.20 -8.86 -8.49
CA THR A 22 21.38 -8.85 -9.69
C THR A 22 20.49 -7.60 -9.66
N LYS A 23 20.10 -7.10 -10.83
CA LYS A 23 19.14 -5.99 -10.94
C LYS A 23 17.89 -6.23 -10.10
N ASP A 24 17.43 -7.49 -10.04
CA ASP A 24 16.25 -7.87 -9.27
C ASP A 24 16.49 -7.83 -7.75
N GLU A 25 17.67 -8.22 -7.26
CA GLU A 25 18.02 -8.10 -5.84
C GLU A 25 18.07 -6.64 -5.39
N ILE A 26 18.71 -5.76 -6.17
CA ILE A 26 18.79 -4.32 -5.89
C ILE A 26 17.38 -3.71 -5.87
N LEU A 27 16.57 -4.05 -6.88
CA LEU A 27 15.20 -3.55 -6.98
C LEU A 27 14.32 -4.07 -5.83
N ASN A 28 14.50 -5.32 -5.40
CA ASN A 28 13.78 -5.87 -4.27
C ASN A 28 14.16 -5.16 -2.95
N HIS A 29 15.45 -4.89 -2.74
CA HIS A 29 15.90 -4.13 -1.58
C HIS A 29 15.32 -2.72 -1.57
N TYR A 30 15.36 -2.03 -2.72
CA TYR A 30 14.76 -0.71 -2.87
C TYR A 30 13.24 -0.73 -2.57
N ASN A 31 12.51 -1.69 -3.14
CA ASN A 31 11.07 -1.85 -2.90
C ASN A 31 10.74 -2.03 -1.42
N ASN A 32 11.52 -2.83 -0.70
CA ASN A 32 11.32 -3.02 0.74
C ASN A 32 11.50 -1.72 1.52
N VAL A 33 12.52 -0.91 1.16
CA VAL A 33 12.79 0.38 1.81
C VAL A 33 11.65 1.36 1.55
N VAL A 34 11.26 1.56 0.28
CA VAL A 34 10.19 2.52 -0.03
C VAL A 34 8.85 2.06 0.54
N GLN A 35 8.51 0.77 0.43
CA GLN A 35 7.25 0.25 0.96
C GLN A 35 7.17 0.44 2.48
N SER A 36 8.28 0.24 3.20
CA SER A 36 8.31 0.46 4.65
C SER A 36 7.96 1.91 5.01
N ALA A 37 8.43 2.89 4.22
CA ALA A 37 8.03 4.28 4.38
C ALA A 37 6.57 4.50 3.97
N GLY A 38 6.13 3.86 2.89
CA GLY A 38 4.76 3.95 2.39
C GLY A 38 3.71 3.40 3.36
N SER A 39 4.02 2.33 4.09
CA SER A 39 3.11 1.72 5.07
C SER A 39 2.91 2.59 6.32
N ILE A 40 3.75 3.60 6.57
CA ILE A 40 3.57 4.56 7.68
C ILE A 40 2.34 5.44 7.46
N GLU A 41 2.00 5.70 6.20
CA GLU A 41 0.82 6.48 5.83
C GLU A 41 -0.48 5.73 6.17
N LEU A 42 -0.43 4.40 6.26
CA LEU A 42 -1.60 3.60 6.64
C LEU A 42 -1.96 3.85 8.10
N THR A 43 -3.26 3.96 8.37
CA THR A 43 -3.74 4.08 9.74
C THR A 43 -3.34 2.83 10.52
N GLY A 44 -2.65 3.06 11.65
CA GLY A 44 -2.15 1.99 12.49
C GLY A 44 -3.27 1.09 13.00
N LYS A 45 -3.02 -0.22 13.11
CA LYS A 45 -4.03 -1.23 13.49
C LYS A 45 -4.81 -0.88 14.77
N LEU A 46 -4.17 -0.27 15.76
CA LEU A 46 -4.80 0.12 17.03
C LEU A 46 -5.62 1.41 16.93
N SER A 47 -5.43 2.20 15.88
CA SER A 47 -6.14 3.44 15.59
C SER A 47 -7.32 3.24 14.64
N LEU A 48 -7.38 2.08 13.97
CA LEU A 48 -8.50 1.72 13.12
C LEU A 48 -9.78 1.56 13.95
N GLN A 49 -10.88 2.11 13.46
CA GLN A 49 -12.21 1.90 14.03
C GLN A 49 -12.75 0.50 13.71
N GLY A 50 -12.36 -0.03 12.54
CA GLY A 50 -12.83 -1.31 12.03
C GLY A 50 -11.83 -2.46 12.12
N LYS A 51 -12.30 -3.62 11.65
CA LYS A 51 -11.48 -4.81 11.43
C LYS A 51 -10.92 -4.79 10.01
N LYS A 52 -9.59 -4.73 9.90
CA LYS A 52 -8.85 -4.93 8.65
C LYS A 52 -8.27 -6.34 8.58
N GLU A 53 -8.54 -7.05 7.50
CA GLU A 53 -7.86 -8.30 7.14
C GLU A 53 -6.96 -8.05 5.94
N LYS A 54 -5.68 -8.45 6.06
CA LYS A 54 -4.69 -8.22 5.01
C LYS A 54 -4.78 -9.30 3.94
N GLY A 55 -4.74 -8.89 2.67
CA GLY A 55 -4.61 -9.77 1.52
C GLY A 55 -3.17 -10.20 1.25
N ILE A 56 -2.81 -10.30 -0.03
CA ILE A 56 -1.49 -10.78 -0.50
C ILE A 56 -0.40 -9.73 -0.21
N ASP A 57 -0.77 -8.44 -0.22
CA ASP A 57 0.07 -7.29 0.09
C ASP A 57 -0.72 -6.18 0.81
N ASP A 58 -0.16 -4.98 0.96
CA ASP A 58 -0.81 -3.87 1.68
C ASP A 58 -1.91 -3.17 0.87
N TYR A 59 -2.08 -3.50 -0.42
CA TYR A 59 -3.09 -2.93 -1.31
C TYR A 59 -4.38 -3.75 -1.35
N THR A 60 -4.31 -5.02 -0.92
CA THR A 60 -5.41 -5.98 -1.02
C THR A 60 -5.87 -6.44 0.36
N GLY A 61 -7.10 -6.94 0.44
CA GLY A 61 -7.72 -7.42 1.68
C GLY A 61 -9.11 -6.85 1.90
N SER A 62 -9.60 -6.95 3.13
CA SER A 62 -10.94 -6.49 3.49
C SER A 62 -10.92 -5.56 4.70
N TYR A 63 -11.88 -4.65 4.75
CA TYR A 63 -12.09 -3.73 5.86
C TYR A 63 -13.57 -3.60 6.17
N GLN A 64 -13.93 -3.71 7.44
CA GLN A 64 -15.30 -3.52 7.91
C GLN A 64 -15.28 -2.66 9.17
N ALA A 65 -16.09 -1.61 9.22
CA ALA A 65 -16.24 -0.76 10.39
C ALA A 65 -17.68 -0.30 10.58
N ASP A 66 -18.10 -0.22 11.85
CA ASP A 66 -19.28 0.50 12.30
C ASP A 66 -18.78 1.78 12.99
N TYR A 67 -19.06 2.95 12.41
CA TYR A 67 -18.64 4.25 12.95
C TYR A 67 -19.74 4.86 13.81
N GLU A 68 -19.33 5.49 14.91
CA GLU A 68 -20.17 6.26 15.81
C GLU A 68 -19.54 7.63 16.06
N ASN A 69 -20.14 8.68 15.50
CA ASN A 69 -19.69 10.08 15.60
C ASN A 69 -18.18 10.28 15.38
N PHE A 70 -17.65 9.74 14.27
CA PHE A 70 -16.23 9.75 13.95
C PHE A 70 -15.85 10.91 13.01
N SER A 71 -14.78 11.64 13.34
CA SER A 71 -14.32 12.83 12.61
C SER A 71 -12.81 12.77 12.40
N ASN A 72 -12.35 11.89 11.50
CA ASN A 72 -10.96 11.77 11.10
C ASN A 72 -10.84 11.05 9.75
N THR A 73 -9.62 10.88 9.25
CA THR A 73 -9.30 10.08 8.06
C THR A 73 -8.67 8.75 8.46
N GLU A 74 -9.08 7.67 7.80
CA GLU A 74 -8.41 6.38 7.86
C GLU A 74 -7.85 6.00 6.49
N TYR A 75 -6.53 5.78 6.42
CA TYR A 75 -5.86 5.22 5.26
C TYR A 75 -5.84 3.70 5.39
N LEU A 76 -6.66 3.03 4.58
CA LEU A 76 -7.02 1.63 4.74
C LEU A 76 -6.08 0.71 3.98
N PHE A 77 -5.81 0.99 2.71
CA PHE A 77 -4.97 0.14 1.85
C PHE A 77 -4.01 1.01 1.05
N GLY A 78 -2.81 0.51 0.76
CA GLY A 78 -1.84 1.28 -0.01
C GLY A 78 -0.37 1.05 0.32
N GLY A 79 0.46 1.85 -0.31
CA GLY A 79 1.91 1.83 -0.15
C GLY A 79 2.61 2.44 -1.35
N THR A 80 3.92 2.18 -1.47
CA THR A 80 4.78 2.77 -2.52
C THR A 80 5.55 1.71 -3.33
N SER A 81 5.27 0.41 -3.11
CA SER A 81 5.91 -0.71 -3.82
C SER A 81 5.85 -0.53 -5.34
N ILE A 82 7.01 -0.65 -6.01
CA ILE A 82 7.10 -0.61 -7.47
C ILE A 82 6.71 -1.95 -8.09
N LYS A 83 7.09 -3.07 -7.45
CA LYS A 83 6.62 -4.42 -7.82
C LYS A 83 5.59 -4.89 -6.79
N ARG A 84 4.35 -5.07 -7.23
CA ARG A 84 3.23 -5.56 -6.42
C ARG A 84 2.94 -7.01 -6.75
N LYS A 85 2.49 -7.79 -5.74
CA LYS A 85 2.22 -9.22 -5.93
C LYS A 85 0.90 -9.46 -6.66
N ALA A 86 -0.11 -8.64 -6.38
CA ALA A 86 -1.40 -8.66 -7.08
C ALA A 86 -1.35 -8.05 -8.49
N GLY A 87 -0.24 -7.40 -8.87
CA GLY A 87 -0.13 -6.64 -10.12
C GLY A 87 -0.48 -5.16 -9.92
N LYS A 88 -0.71 -4.44 -11.02
CA LYS A 88 -1.06 -3.02 -10.96
C LYS A 88 -2.56 -2.76 -10.91
N ASP A 89 -3.35 -3.69 -11.42
CA ASP A 89 -4.80 -3.57 -11.43
C ASP A 89 -5.35 -4.20 -10.15
N ILE A 90 -6.12 -3.42 -9.40
CA ILE A 90 -6.83 -3.89 -8.20
C ILE A 90 -8.34 -3.75 -8.42
N SER A 91 -9.10 -4.75 -7.99
CA SER A 91 -10.56 -4.70 -8.04
C SER A 91 -11.08 -4.23 -6.69
N VAL A 92 -11.71 -3.06 -6.66
CA VAL A 92 -12.21 -2.44 -5.43
C VAL A 92 -13.72 -2.56 -5.40
N THR A 93 -14.25 -3.18 -4.35
CA THR A 93 -15.68 -3.15 -4.03
C THR A 93 -15.85 -2.52 -2.65
N CYS A 94 -16.72 -1.53 -2.55
CA CYS A 94 -17.00 -0.85 -1.30
C CYS A 94 -18.50 -0.57 -1.17
N THR A 95 -19.09 -0.94 -0.04
CA THR A 95 -20.44 -0.55 0.35
C THR A 95 -20.35 0.42 1.52
N LEU A 96 -21.02 1.56 1.40
CA LEU A 96 -21.12 2.60 2.42
C LEU A 96 -22.59 2.74 2.82
N GLU A 97 -22.86 2.78 4.12
CA GLU A 97 -24.18 3.10 4.67
C GLU A 97 -24.05 4.33 5.57
N VAL A 98 -24.63 5.45 5.15
CA VAL A 98 -24.60 6.71 5.89
C VAL A 98 -25.89 6.85 6.71
N SER A 99 -25.75 6.95 8.03
CA SER A 99 -26.87 7.26 8.93
C SER A 99 -26.92 8.75 9.28
N SER A 100 -25.76 9.36 9.58
CA SER A 100 -25.60 10.81 9.80
C SER A 100 -24.16 11.25 9.58
N GLY A 101 -23.93 12.56 9.47
CA GLY A 101 -22.61 13.12 9.15
C GLY A 101 -22.24 12.92 7.69
N THR A 102 -20.94 13.02 7.38
CA THR A 102 -20.42 12.79 6.02
C THR A 102 -19.26 11.80 6.03
N ALA A 103 -19.14 11.02 4.96
CA ALA A 103 -18.03 10.13 4.71
C ALA A 103 -17.68 10.15 3.22
N LYS A 104 -16.39 10.19 2.91
CA LYS A 104 -15.85 10.16 1.55
C LYS A 104 -14.80 9.06 1.45
N VAL A 105 -15.13 8.00 0.72
CA VAL A 105 -14.18 6.98 0.31
C VAL A 105 -13.39 7.51 -0.88
N PHE A 106 -12.07 7.48 -0.80
CA PHE A 106 -11.19 8.07 -1.79
C PHE A 106 -10.04 7.16 -2.18
N TRP A 107 -9.46 7.43 -3.35
CA TRP A 107 -8.17 6.95 -3.79
C TRP A 107 -7.26 8.14 -4.11
N ILE A 108 -6.02 8.13 -3.64
CA ILE A 108 -5.01 9.15 -3.95
C ILE A 108 -3.74 8.49 -4.50
N SER A 109 -3.14 9.14 -5.49
CA SER A 109 -1.86 8.72 -6.08
C SER A 109 -0.83 9.83 -5.99
N GLY A 110 0.30 9.56 -5.35
CA GLY A 110 1.41 10.50 -5.22
C GLY A 110 0.99 11.84 -4.62
N ALA A 111 1.19 12.92 -5.36
CA ALA A 111 0.83 14.29 -4.98
C ALA A 111 -0.41 14.80 -5.73
N ASP A 112 -1.13 13.91 -6.43
CA ASP A 112 -2.33 14.28 -7.17
C ASP A 112 -3.51 14.52 -6.21
N GLU A 113 -4.56 15.18 -6.70
CA GLU A 113 -5.79 15.33 -5.96
C GLU A 113 -6.48 13.96 -5.74
N ALA A 114 -7.08 13.77 -4.57
CA ALA A 114 -7.79 12.54 -4.25
C ALA A 114 -9.04 12.38 -5.14
N VAL A 115 -9.17 11.19 -5.73
CA VAL A 115 -10.33 10.75 -6.50
C VAL A 115 -11.39 10.23 -5.52
N THR A 116 -12.59 10.80 -5.55
CA THR A 116 -13.74 10.28 -4.79
C THR A 116 -14.27 9.00 -5.45
N LEU A 117 -14.34 7.93 -4.68
CA LEU A 117 -14.93 6.64 -5.10
C LEU A 117 -16.40 6.55 -4.70
N LEU A 118 -16.74 6.96 -3.47
CA LEU A 118 -18.09 6.90 -2.92
C LEU A 118 -18.25 7.90 -1.78
N GLU A 119 -19.32 8.70 -1.75
CA GLU A 119 -19.58 9.71 -0.71
C GLU A 119 -21.01 9.70 -0.16
N THR A 120 -21.85 8.80 -0.66
CA THR A 120 -23.23 8.60 -0.23
C THR A 120 -23.51 7.12 -0.02
N THR A 121 -24.60 6.79 0.68
CA THR A 121 -25.06 5.40 0.81
C THR A 121 -25.16 4.72 -0.55
N GLY A 122 -24.52 3.57 -0.70
CA GLY A 122 -24.48 2.83 -1.95
C GLY A 122 -23.30 1.87 -2.03
N THR A 123 -23.05 1.38 -3.25
CA THR A 123 -21.95 0.47 -3.54
C THR A 123 -21.15 1.00 -4.72
N TYR A 124 -19.83 1.06 -4.54
CA TYR A 124 -18.84 1.25 -5.59
C TYR A 124 -18.23 -0.10 -5.96
N SER A 125 -18.04 -0.36 -7.25
CA SER A 125 -17.31 -1.53 -7.75
C SER A 125 -16.63 -1.18 -9.07
N ASP A 126 -15.30 -1.15 -9.08
CA ASP A 126 -14.51 -0.88 -10.29
C ASP A 126 -13.09 -1.43 -10.16
N THR A 127 -12.37 -1.49 -11.27
CA THR A 127 -10.95 -1.82 -11.32
C THR A 127 -10.12 -0.54 -11.41
N ILE A 128 -9.15 -0.38 -10.50
CA ILE A 128 -8.22 0.75 -10.49
C ILE A 128 -6.84 0.27 -10.93
N THR A 129 -6.28 0.87 -11.98
CA THR A 129 -4.89 0.66 -12.39
C THR A 129 -3.99 1.61 -11.60
N LEU A 130 -3.20 1.05 -10.68
CA LEU A 130 -2.30 1.80 -9.81
C LEU A 130 -1.03 2.24 -10.57
N PRO A 131 -0.79 3.55 -10.77
CA PRO A 131 0.47 4.04 -11.33
C PRO A 131 1.65 3.75 -10.41
N ASP A 132 2.85 4.02 -10.90
CA ASP A 132 4.07 3.90 -10.11
C ASP A 132 4.10 5.01 -9.05
N GLY A 133 4.54 4.67 -7.83
CA GLY A 133 4.57 5.59 -6.70
C GLY A 133 3.59 5.22 -5.59
N GLY A 134 3.38 6.18 -4.68
CA GLY A 134 2.49 6.05 -3.54
C GLY A 134 1.03 5.99 -3.99
N ASN A 135 0.30 4.97 -3.57
CA ASN A 135 -1.13 4.86 -3.83
C ASN A 135 -1.85 4.44 -2.56
N TYR A 136 -2.94 5.14 -2.23
CA TYR A 136 -3.67 4.91 -0.99
C TYR A 136 -5.16 5.02 -1.20
N ILE A 137 -5.89 4.09 -0.59
CA ILE A 137 -7.35 4.10 -0.50
C ILE A 137 -7.72 4.30 0.96
N GLY A 138 -8.63 5.23 1.22
CA GLY A 138 -9.03 5.61 2.56
C GLY A 138 -10.47 6.11 2.62
N ILE A 139 -10.86 6.48 3.83
CA ILE A 139 -12.14 7.11 4.14
C ILE A 139 -11.89 8.35 5.00
N GLU A 140 -12.44 9.49 4.58
CA GLU A 140 -12.45 10.74 5.33
C GLU A 140 -13.85 10.97 5.88
N CYS A 141 -13.97 11.26 7.18
CA CYS A 141 -15.24 11.39 7.88
C CYS A 141 -15.37 12.71 8.64
N GLU A 142 -16.59 13.26 8.70
CA GLU A 142 -16.97 14.39 9.55
C GLU A 142 -18.29 14.07 10.26
N ASP A 143 -18.20 13.94 11.59
CA ASP A 143 -19.29 13.57 12.51
C ASP A 143 -20.07 12.32 12.03
N PHE A 144 -19.34 11.38 11.43
CA PHE A 144 -19.90 10.26 10.70
C PHE A 144 -20.44 9.17 11.64
N THR A 145 -21.68 8.76 11.39
CA THR A 145 -22.27 7.54 11.95
C THR A 145 -22.81 6.71 10.80
N GLY A 146 -22.37 5.47 10.71
CA GLY A 146 -22.64 4.63 9.55
C GLY A 146 -21.74 3.40 9.48
N LYS A 147 -21.76 2.73 8.33
CA LYS A 147 -21.02 1.48 8.13
C LYS A 147 -20.24 1.52 6.83
N ILE A 148 -19.09 0.86 6.82
CA ILE A 148 -18.34 0.55 5.61
C ILE A 148 -18.00 -0.92 5.56
N GLU A 149 -18.13 -1.50 4.37
CA GLU A 149 -17.54 -2.79 4.01
C GLU A 149 -16.75 -2.61 2.72
N MET A 150 -15.48 -2.97 2.72
CA MET A 150 -14.57 -2.83 1.58
C MET A 150 -13.82 -4.14 1.35
N ASN A 151 -13.68 -4.53 0.09
CA ASN A 151 -12.87 -5.65 -0.35
C ASN A 151 -12.03 -5.21 -1.57
N ILE A 152 -10.74 -5.53 -1.54
CA ILE A 152 -9.80 -5.25 -2.62
C ILE A 152 -9.02 -6.52 -2.99
N GLU A 153 -9.08 -6.88 -4.27
CA GLU A 153 -8.43 -8.06 -4.86
C GLU A 153 -7.38 -7.69 -5.92
#